data_AF-A0A8J7QE31-F1
#
_entry.id   AF-A0A8J7QE31-F1
#
_cell.length_a   1.000
_cell.length_b   1.000
_cell.length_c   1.000
_cell.angle_alpha   90.00
_cell.angle_beta   90.00
_cell.angle_gamma   90.00
#
_symmetry.space_group_name_H-M   'P 1'
#
loop_
_entity.id
_entity.type
_entity.pdbx_description
1 polymer ?
#
loop_
_entity_poly.entity_id
_entity_poly.type
_entity_poly.pdbx_seq_one_letter_code
_entity_poly.pdbx_strand_id
1 'polypeptide(L)'
;MAGHVSKPRQRRGICAVPRRLGALLLLLLLCHCGPSPQTVPEPATPITKENDTMASQDPWQDVKLNQNNPSSCSPPQPDPHWRGLVINAPKQVKFKKGGIIDEYGAFAAIPLCTFYRFDLPNVPISENYSITAKDLKTGQIFKGDIVDLDPGSALPPPSLPGAAPTPPPRPGSAKGGYMNPNLANFLNIPQESATYEVFMSYRGFNSNKVVIELIKQ
;
A
#
# COMPACT_ATOMS: atom_id res chain seq x y z
N MET A 1 47.74 9.05 -31.35
CA MET A 1 47.64 7.72 -31.99
C MET A 1 46.17 7.34 -32.02
N ALA A 2 45.60 7.40 -33.21
CA ALA A 2 44.20 7.07 -33.48
C ALA A 2 44.02 5.55 -33.53
N GLY A 3 42.93 5.04 -32.97
CA GLY A 3 42.58 3.62 -32.98
C GLY A 3 41.07 3.43 -32.99
N HIS A 4 40.47 3.66 -34.16
CA HIS A 4 39.10 3.30 -34.50
C HIS A 4 38.96 1.77 -34.48
N VAL A 5 37.97 1.23 -33.75
CA VAL A 5 37.45 -0.12 -34.01
C VAL A 5 35.93 -0.09 -33.99
N SER A 6 35.34 -0.10 -35.18
CA SER A 6 33.93 -0.34 -35.45
C SER A 6 33.67 -1.84 -35.58
N LYS A 7 32.59 -2.36 -34.98
CA LYS A 7 32.03 -3.68 -35.31
C LYS A 7 30.49 -3.70 -35.20
N PRO A 8 29.81 -4.65 -35.87
CA PRO A 8 28.59 -4.35 -36.61
C PRO A 8 27.27 -4.96 -36.06
N ARG A 9 26.18 -4.32 -36.51
CA ARG A 9 24.78 -4.77 -36.73
C ARG A 9 24.51 -6.29 -36.72
N GLN A 10 23.50 -6.72 -35.97
CA GLN A 10 22.53 -7.84 -36.23
C GLN A 10 21.41 -7.76 -35.16
N ARG A 11 20.13 -8.08 -35.33
CA ARG A 11 19.25 -8.51 -36.43
C ARG A 11 17.82 -8.25 -35.91
N ARG A 12 16.92 -7.74 -36.76
CA ARG A 12 15.48 -7.65 -36.48
C ARG A 12 14.86 -9.04 -36.58
N GLY A 13 14.14 -9.47 -35.55
CA GLY A 13 13.24 -10.63 -35.57
C GLY A 13 11.81 -10.16 -35.43
N ILE A 14 11.04 -10.23 -36.52
CA ILE A 14 9.61 -9.99 -36.57
C ILE A 14 8.95 -11.36 -36.47
N CYS A 15 8.17 -11.61 -35.42
CA CYS A 15 7.27 -12.75 -35.35
C CYS A 15 5.82 -12.24 -35.33
N ALA A 16 5.15 -12.38 -36.47
CA ALA A 16 3.71 -12.28 -36.60
C ALA A 16 3.10 -13.66 -36.31
N VAL A 17 2.02 -13.72 -35.53
CA VAL A 17 1.20 -14.93 -35.31
C VAL A 17 -0.28 -14.52 -35.41
N PRO A 18 -1.15 -15.36 -36.02
CA PRO A 18 -2.34 -14.89 -36.72
C PRO A 18 -3.62 -14.85 -35.89
N ARG A 19 -4.56 -14.07 -36.43
CA ARG A 19 -6.01 -14.04 -36.15
C ARG A 19 -6.63 -15.45 -36.20
N ARG A 20 -7.52 -15.76 -35.26
CA ARG A 20 -8.60 -16.73 -35.48
C ARG A 20 -9.95 -16.09 -35.19
N LEU A 21 -10.72 -15.92 -36.27
CA LEU A 21 -12.17 -15.82 -36.27
C LEU A 21 -12.77 -17.15 -35.82
N GLY A 22 -13.82 -17.10 -35.01
CA GLY A 22 -14.68 -18.24 -34.68
C GLY A 22 -16.12 -17.77 -34.55
N ALA A 23 -16.86 -17.88 -35.65
CA ALA A 23 -18.29 -17.66 -35.83
C ALA A 23 -19.09 -18.79 -35.10
N LEU A 24 -20.20 -18.48 -34.41
CA LEU A 24 -21.60 -18.63 -34.89
C LEU A 24 -22.25 -20.01 -34.62
N LEU A 25 -23.27 -20.04 -33.74
CA LEU A 25 -24.46 -20.93 -33.71
C LEU A 25 -25.30 -20.47 -32.49
N LEU A 26 -26.50 -19.87 -32.51
CA LEU A 26 -27.74 -19.91 -33.30
C LEU A 26 -28.67 -21.11 -33.02
N LEU A 27 -29.85 -20.78 -32.44
CA LEU A 27 -31.17 -21.49 -32.45
C LEU A 27 -31.26 -22.80 -31.63
N LEU A 28 -32.34 -23.18 -30.92
CA LEU A 28 -33.78 -23.03 -31.14
C LEU A 28 -34.62 -23.15 -29.84
N LEU A 29 -35.79 -22.50 -29.90
CA LEU A 29 -37.11 -22.74 -29.29
C LEU A 29 -37.34 -23.99 -28.41
N LEU A 30 -38.20 -23.86 -27.39
CA LEU A 30 -39.56 -24.42 -27.42
C LEU A 30 -40.46 -23.83 -26.32
N CYS A 31 -41.60 -23.30 -26.77
CA CYS A 31 -42.76 -22.89 -25.99
C CYS A 31 -43.38 -24.08 -25.24
N HIS A 32 -43.85 -23.86 -24.00
CA HIS A 32 -44.97 -24.62 -23.44
C HIS A 32 -45.94 -23.65 -22.76
N CYS A 33 -47.18 -23.69 -23.23
CA CYS A 33 -48.32 -22.90 -22.74
C CYS A 33 -49.19 -23.79 -21.84
N GLY A 34 -49.67 -23.21 -20.73
CA GLY A 34 -50.92 -23.58 -20.06
C GLY A 34 -50.79 -24.30 -18.70
N PRO A 35 -51.85 -24.33 -17.87
CA PRO A 35 -52.85 -23.31 -17.54
C PRO A 35 -52.85 -22.92 -16.03
N SER A 36 -53.39 -21.73 -15.72
CA SER A 36 -53.81 -21.27 -14.37
C SER A 36 -54.98 -22.11 -13.79
N PRO A 37 -55.47 -21.87 -12.55
CA PRO A 37 -54.86 -21.34 -11.33
C PRO A 37 -55.20 -22.23 -10.09
N GLN A 38 -54.37 -22.22 -9.05
CA GLN A 38 -54.82 -22.60 -7.71
C GLN A 38 -54.31 -21.58 -6.70
N THR A 39 -55.27 -20.93 -6.05
CA THR A 39 -55.08 -20.00 -4.94
C THR A 39 -54.52 -20.78 -3.76
N VAL A 40 -53.21 -20.70 -3.57
CA VAL A 40 -52.49 -21.18 -2.39
C VAL A 40 -52.49 -20.05 -1.36
N PRO A 41 -52.76 -20.32 -0.07
CA PRO A 41 -52.75 -19.31 0.97
C PRO A 41 -51.38 -18.64 1.05
N GLU A 42 -51.41 -17.31 1.08
CA GLU A 42 -50.28 -16.38 1.18
C GLU A 42 -49.30 -16.84 2.29
N PRO A 43 -48.10 -17.33 1.95
CA PRO A 43 -47.04 -17.46 2.91
C PRO A 43 -46.57 -16.04 3.25
N ALA A 44 -46.48 -15.75 4.56
CA ALA A 44 -45.98 -14.49 5.07
C ALA A 44 -44.77 -14.02 4.25
N THR A 45 -44.89 -12.81 3.67
CA THR A 45 -43.82 -12.17 2.91
C THR A 45 -42.52 -12.31 3.68
N PRO A 46 -41.49 -12.97 3.12
CA PRO A 46 -40.18 -12.92 3.72
C PRO A 46 -39.78 -11.44 3.77
N ILE A 47 -39.48 -10.97 4.98
CA ILE A 47 -38.80 -9.69 5.17
C ILE A 47 -37.58 -9.76 4.25
N THR A 48 -37.66 -9.04 3.14
CA THR A 48 -36.54 -8.89 2.23
C THR A 48 -35.55 -8.09 3.06
N LYS A 49 -34.55 -8.79 3.62
CA LYS A 49 -33.35 -8.13 4.12
C LYS A 49 -32.87 -7.30 2.95
N GLU A 50 -33.05 -5.99 3.03
CA GLU A 50 -32.35 -5.05 2.19
C GLU A 50 -30.89 -5.48 2.28
N ASN A 51 -30.38 -6.02 1.17
CA ASN A 51 -28.96 -6.12 0.95
C ASN A 51 -28.51 -4.67 0.84
N ASP A 52 -28.27 -4.05 2.00
CA ASP A 52 -27.43 -2.87 2.16
C ASP A 52 -26.04 -3.26 1.67
N THR A 53 -25.94 -3.35 0.36
CA THR A 53 -24.71 -3.42 -0.38
C THR A 53 -24.20 -1.99 -0.36
N MET A 54 -23.86 -1.50 0.82
CA MET A 54 -22.93 -0.39 0.95
C MET A 54 -21.69 -0.89 0.24
N ALA A 55 -21.49 -0.44 -1.00
CA ALA A 55 -20.33 -0.74 -1.80
C ALA A 55 -19.13 -0.30 -0.98
N SER A 56 -18.51 -1.26 -0.29
CA SER A 56 -17.33 -1.07 0.52
C SER A 56 -16.24 -0.61 -0.44
N GLN A 57 -16.08 0.71 -0.58
CA GLN A 57 -14.99 1.29 -1.34
C GLN A 57 -13.71 0.69 -0.80
N ASP A 58 -12.89 0.15 -1.70
CA ASP A 58 -11.64 -0.49 -1.32
C ASP A 58 -10.73 0.56 -0.65
N PRO A 59 -10.43 0.44 0.66
CA PRO A 59 -9.80 1.51 1.43
C PRO A 59 -8.37 1.86 0.97
N TRP A 60 -7.82 1.11 0.01
CA TRP A 60 -6.47 1.28 -0.52
C TRP A 60 -6.39 2.21 -1.74
N GLN A 61 -7.50 2.48 -2.45
CA GLN A 61 -7.45 3.22 -3.72
C GLN A 61 -7.12 4.70 -3.55
N ASP A 62 -7.60 5.32 -2.48
CA ASP A 62 -7.45 6.77 -2.24
C ASP A 62 -6.31 7.13 -1.28
N VAL A 63 -5.44 6.16 -0.99
CA VAL A 63 -4.32 6.38 -0.06
C VAL A 63 -3.25 7.24 -0.72
N LYS A 64 -3.07 8.46 -0.21
CA LYS A 64 -1.96 9.32 -0.60
C LYS A 64 -0.65 8.75 -0.06
N LEU A 65 0.15 8.18 -0.96
CA LEU A 65 1.42 7.54 -0.64
C LEU A 65 2.49 8.54 -0.19
N ASN A 66 3.35 8.10 0.72
CA ASN A 66 4.49 8.85 1.28
C ASN A 66 4.07 10.18 1.93
N GLN A 67 2.91 10.17 2.60
CA GLN A 67 2.38 11.33 3.32
C GLN A 67 2.22 11.03 4.82
N ASN A 68 2.36 12.06 5.65
CA ASN A 68 2.25 11.98 7.11
C ASN A 68 0.84 12.33 7.63
N ASN A 69 -0.20 11.94 6.88
CA ASN A 69 -1.60 12.25 7.16
C ASN A 69 -2.40 10.95 7.34
N PRO A 70 -3.47 10.95 8.16
CA PRO A 70 -4.36 9.79 8.24
C PRO A 70 -5.06 9.52 6.90
N SER A 71 -5.40 8.27 6.69
CA SER A 71 -6.02 7.70 5.49
C SER A 71 -7.10 6.67 5.89
N SER A 72 -7.95 6.25 4.96
CA SER A 72 -9.01 5.25 5.17
C SER A 72 -8.50 3.90 5.72
N CYS A 73 -7.26 3.53 5.41
CA CYS A 73 -6.61 2.31 5.88
C CYS A 73 -5.81 2.49 7.17
N SER A 74 -5.69 3.72 7.68
CA SER A 74 -4.90 4.00 8.88
C SER A 74 -5.42 3.20 10.08
N PRO A 75 -4.54 2.60 10.89
CA PRO A 75 -4.95 1.96 12.13
C PRO A 75 -5.75 2.94 13.01
N PRO A 76 -6.79 2.46 13.71
CA PRO A 76 -7.51 3.30 14.65
C PRO A 76 -6.53 3.79 15.73
N GLN A 77 -6.72 5.01 16.20
CA GLN A 77 -5.87 5.57 17.24
C GLN A 77 -5.98 4.70 18.52
N PRO A 78 -4.87 4.10 19.00
CA PRO A 78 -4.86 3.36 20.25
C PRO A 78 -5.04 4.28 21.47
N ASP A 79 -5.11 3.64 22.63
CA ASP A 79 -5.16 4.31 23.94
C ASP A 79 -4.10 5.44 24.07
N PRO A 80 -4.43 6.59 24.70
CA PRO A 80 -3.49 7.68 24.97
C PRO A 80 -2.15 7.26 25.61
N HIS A 81 -2.14 6.24 26.46
CA HIS A 81 -0.97 5.71 27.14
C HIS A 81 -0.20 4.66 26.34
N TRP A 82 -0.76 4.17 25.23
CA TRP A 82 -0.06 3.23 24.36
C TRP A 82 1.19 3.87 23.73
N ARG A 83 2.24 3.05 23.58
CA ARG A 83 3.51 3.40 22.95
C ARG A 83 3.91 2.32 21.97
N GLY A 84 4.27 2.71 20.76
CA GLY A 84 4.67 1.77 19.72
C GLY A 84 4.31 2.23 18.33
N LEU A 85 4.24 1.25 17.44
CA LEU A 85 3.86 1.39 16.05
C LEU A 85 2.92 0.24 15.65
N VAL A 86 1.95 0.54 14.82
CA VAL A 86 0.97 -0.42 14.28
C VAL A 86 0.79 -0.11 12.80
N ILE A 87 0.67 -1.16 11.99
CA ILE A 87 0.58 -1.05 10.54
C ILE A 87 -0.61 -1.85 10.00
N ASN A 88 -1.20 -1.33 8.94
CA ASN A 88 -2.16 -1.99 8.07
C ASN A 88 -1.63 -1.99 6.63
N ALA A 89 -1.93 -3.03 5.86
CA ALA A 89 -1.52 -3.15 4.47
C ALA A 89 -2.56 -3.92 3.64
N PRO A 90 -2.62 -3.70 2.31
CA PRO A 90 -3.46 -4.51 1.43
C PRO A 90 -2.99 -5.96 1.45
N LYS A 91 -3.95 -6.90 1.47
CA LYS A 91 -3.63 -8.34 1.41
C LYS A 91 -3.03 -8.74 0.07
N GLN A 92 -3.46 -8.08 -1.01
CA GLN A 92 -3.02 -8.35 -2.36
C GLN A 92 -2.74 -7.05 -3.09
N VAL A 93 -1.64 -7.00 -3.84
CA VAL A 93 -1.31 -5.88 -4.73
C VAL A 93 -1.00 -6.43 -6.11
N LYS A 94 -1.72 -5.93 -7.11
CA LYS A 94 -1.48 -6.26 -8.51
C LYS A 94 -0.51 -5.26 -9.12
N PHE A 95 0.44 -5.73 -9.92
CA PHE A 95 1.42 -4.86 -10.57
C PHE A 95 1.78 -5.36 -11.97
N LYS A 96 2.26 -4.44 -12.81
CA LYS A 96 2.77 -4.74 -14.15
C LYS A 96 4.29 -4.70 -14.13
N LYS A 97 4.96 -5.77 -14.57
CA LYS A 97 6.42 -5.82 -14.64
C LYS A 97 6.97 -4.74 -15.58
N GLY A 98 7.99 -4.02 -15.13
CA GLY A 98 8.56 -2.86 -15.82
C GLY A 98 7.70 -1.60 -15.74
N GLY A 99 6.57 -1.64 -15.01
CA GLY A 99 5.79 -0.44 -14.69
C GLY A 99 6.54 0.46 -13.72
N ILE A 100 6.28 1.75 -13.80
CA ILE A 100 6.72 2.78 -12.86
C ILE A 100 5.47 3.58 -12.49
N ILE A 101 5.20 3.75 -11.21
CA ILE A 101 3.97 4.38 -10.71
C ILE A 101 4.20 5.76 -10.05
N ASP A 102 5.45 6.11 -9.71
CA ASP A 102 5.80 7.40 -9.13
C ASP A 102 7.19 7.87 -9.58
N GLU A 103 7.56 9.08 -9.16
CA GLU A 103 8.83 9.74 -9.48
C GLU A 103 10.06 9.06 -8.86
N TYR A 104 9.86 8.22 -7.83
CA TYR A 104 10.91 7.48 -7.14
C TYR A 104 11.21 6.13 -7.80
N GLY A 105 10.45 5.75 -8.83
CA GLY A 105 10.67 4.52 -9.56
C GLY A 105 9.95 3.30 -8.98
N ALA A 106 8.98 3.45 -8.06
CA ALA A 106 8.22 2.31 -7.57
C ALA A 106 7.51 1.61 -8.71
N PHE A 107 7.54 0.28 -8.70
CA PHE A 107 6.86 -0.54 -9.70
C PHE A 107 5.40 -0.87 -9.34
N ALA A 108 5.01 -0.63 -8.09
CA ALA A 108 3.69 -0.93 -7.56
C ALA A 108 3.32 0.02 -6.42
N ALA A 109 2.01 0.26 -6.24
CA ALA A 109 1.48 0.99 -5.10
C ALA A 109 1.23 -0.01 -3.97
N ILE A 110 2.14 -0.07 -3.00
CA ILE A 110 2.05 -0.96 -1.84
C ILE A 110 1.98 -0.08 -0.58
N PRO A 111 0.81 0.52 -0.27
CA PRO A 111 0.67 1.38 0.89
C PRO A 111 0.84 0.60 2.21
N LEU A 112 1.66 1.12 3.11
CA LEU A 112 1.67 0.72 4.53
C LEU A 112 1.07 1.84 5.37
N CYS A 113 -0.18 1.67 5.80
CA CYS A 113 -0.86 2.69 6.60
C CYS A 113 -0.48 2.50 8.06
N THR A 114 0.16 3.49 8.65
CA THR A 114 0.85 3.35 9.92
C THR A 114 0.33 4.37 10.93
N PHE A 115 0.18 3.95 12.18
CA PHE A 115 0.09 4.85 13.32
C PHE A 115 1.25 4.58 14.27
N TYR A 116 1.84 5.65 14.80
CA TYR A 116 2.89 5.55 15.81
C TYR A 116 2.61 6.51 16.96
N ARG A 117 3.10 6.17 18.16
CA ARG A 117 3.14 7.07 19.31
C ARG A 117 4.33 6.72 20.20
N PHE A 118 5.19 7.72 20.45
CA PHE A 118 6.35 7.57 21.31
C PHE A 118 6.50 8.76 22.23
N ASP A 119 7.13 8.55 23.38
CA ASP A 119 7.55 9.67 24.23
C ASP A 119 8.63 10.48 23.50
N LEU A 120 8.50 11.81 23.52
CA LEU A 120 9.51 12.69 22.95
C LEU A 120 10.78 12.57 23.81
N PRO A 121 11.91 12.09 23.26
CA PRO A 121 13.17 12.12 24.00
C PRO A 121 13.64 13.58 24.15
N ASN A 122 14.38 13.87 25.22
CA ASN A 122 15.18 15.10 25.34
C ASN A 122 16.49 15.05 24.53
N VAL A 123 16.62 14.15 23.54
CA VAL A 123 17.90 13.78 22.90
C VAL A 123 17.77 13.80 21.37
N PRO A 124 18.79 14.26 20.62
CA PRO A 124 18.76 14.34 19.16
C PRO A 124 18.39 13.00 18.49
N ILE A 125 17.50 13.12 17.50
CA ILE A 125 16.88 12.03 16.77
C ILE A 125 17.87 11.56 15.70
N SER A 126 18.56 10.43 15.93
CA SER A 126 19.47 9.83 14.93
C SER A 126 18.98 8.50 14.37
N GLU A 127 17.83 8.01 14.80
CA GLU A 127 17.28 6.73 14.34
C GLU A 127 16.13 6.98 13.36
N ASN A 128 16.23 6.39 12.17
CA ASN A 128 15.15 6.35 11.19
C ASN A 128 14.18 5.20 11.50
N TYR A 129 12.96 5.29 10.99
CA TYR A 129 12.10 4.10 10.92
C TYR A 129 12.70 3.14 9.90
N SER A 130 12.65 1.84 10.15
CA SER A 130 13.10 0.83 9.20
C SER A 130 11.95 -0.12 8.84
N ILE A 131 11.81 -0.44 7.57
CA ILE A 131 10.85 -1.43 7.06
C ILE A 131 11.61 -2.72 6.77
N THR A 132 11.04 -3.85 7.16
CA THR A 132 11.55 -5.18 6.82
C THR A 132 10.47 -5.97 6.11
N ALA A 133 10.80 -6.58 4.97
CA ALA A 133 9.96 -7.55 4.28
C ALA A 133 10.71 -8.88 4.13
N LYS A 134 10.08 -9.98 4.54
CA LYS A 134 10.61 -11.34 4.38
C LYS A 134 9.78 -12.07 3.34
N ASP A 135 10.39 -12.50 2.26
CA ASP A 135 9.78 -13.43 1.31
C ASP A 135 9.50 -14.75 2.04
N LEU A 136 8.23 -15.15 2.11
CA LEU A 136 7.81 -16.34 2.84
C LEU A 136 8.21 -17.64 2.14
N LYS A 137 8.44 -17.62 0.83
CA LYS A 137 8.86 -18.79 0.05
C LYS A 137 10.36 -19.00 0.12
N THR A 138 11.14 -17.95 -0.12
CA THR A 138 12.61 -18.05 -0.19
C THR A 138 13.30 -17.79 1.15
N GLY A 139 12.60 -17.16 2.09
CA GLY A 139 13.18 -16.68 3.35
C GLY A 139 14.05 -15.43 3.20
N GLN A 140 14.22 -14.89 1.99
CA GLN A 140 15.03 -13.71 1.74
C GLN A 140 14.45 -12.49 2.46
N ILE A 141 15.32 -11.70 3.09
CA ILE A 141 14.94 -10.51 3.86
C ILE A 141 15.40 -9.27 3.11
N PHE A 142 14.48 -8.34 2.93
CA PHE A 142 14.70 -7.00 2.37
C PHE A 142 14.50 -5.99 3.48
N LYS A 143 15.43 -5.03 3.60
CA LYS A 143 15.38 -3.96 4.61
C LYS A 143 15.66 -2.62 3.95
N GLY A 144 15.01 -1.58 4.46
CA GLY A 144 15.22 -0.21 4.02
C GLY A 144 14.75 0.78 5.08
N ASP A 145 15.41 1.92 5.13
CA ASP A 145 15.09 2.99 6.07
C ASP A 145 14.10 3.98 5.44
N ILE A 146 13.11 4.40 6.21
CA ILE A 146 12.28 5.56 5.88
C ILE A 146 13.06 6.78 6.35
N VAL A 147 13.79 7.37 5.41
CA VAL A 147 14.40 8.67 5.62
C VAL A 147 13.30 9.70 5.44
N ASP A 148 13.10 10.56 6.44
CA ASP A 148 12.24 11.73 6.28
C ASP A 148 12.85 12.58 5.17
N LEU A 149 12.21 12.56 3.99
CA LEU A 149 12.62 13.37 2.86
C LEU A 149 12.14 14.81 2.99
N ASP A 150 11.43 15.18 4.07
CA ASP A 150 11.22 16.59 4.39
C ASP A 150 12.59 17.21 4.65
N PRO A 151 13.14 18.00 3.70
CA PRO A 151 14.38 18.72 3.92
C PRO A 151 13.98 19.89 4.80
N GLY A 152 13.76 19.62 6.09
CA GLY A 152 13.01 20.41 7.06
C GLY A 152 12.63 21.80 6.56
N SER A 153 11.33 22.01 6.39
CA SER A 153 10.69 23.34 6.32
C SER A 153 11.61 24.42 6.89
N ALA A 154 11.96 25.37 6.02
CA ALA A 154 12.79 26.56 6.24
C ALA A 154 13.18 26.80 7.71
N LEU A 155 14.50 26.88 7.97
CA LEU A 155 15.09 27.35 9.23
C LEU A 155 14.07 28.21 9.98
N PRO A 156 13.70 27.86 11.24
CA PRO A 156 12.68 28.59 11.96
C PRO A 156 13.01 30.08 11.83
N PRO A 157 12.04 30.94 11.45
CA PRO A 157 12.32 32.35 11.28
C PRO A 157 13.08 32.85 12.51
N PRO A 158 14.14 33.66 12.33
CA PRO A 158 14.96 34.11 13.44
C PRO A 158 14.05 34.61 14.56
N SER A 159 14.29 34.14 15.78
CA SER A 159 13.46 34.46 16.93
C SER A 159 13.27 35.98 16.98
N LEU A 160 12.02 36.44 16.91
CA LEU A 160 11.73 37.86 17.04
C LEU A 160 12.34 38.35 18.36
N PRO A 161 13.06 39.48 18.38
CA PRO A 161 13.60 40.04 19.61
C PRO A 161 12.46 40.22 20.63
N GLY A 162 12.52 39.52 21.76
CA GLY A 162 11.51 39.56 22.81
C GLY A 162 10.45 38.44 22.79
N ALA A 163 10.51 37.50 21.85
CA ALA A 163 9.73 36.27 21.97
C ALA A 163 10.19 35.46 23.19
N ALA A 164 9.27 35.16 24.10
CA ALA A 164 9.56 34.26 25.22
C ALA A 164 10.00 32.91 24.64
N PRO A 165 11.04 32.26 25.21
CA PRO A 165 11.45 30.93 24.75
C PRO A 165 10.27 29.97 24.86
N THR A 166 10.02 29.20 23.80
CA THR A 166 9.02 28.13 23.85
C THR A 166 9.38 27.20 25.01
N PRO A 167 8.46 26.96 25.96
CA PRO A 167 8.78 26.10 27.09
C PRO A 167 9.18 24.71 26.58
N PRO A 168 10.20 24.07 27.20
CA PRO A 168 10.62 22.75 26.79
C PRO A 168 9.44 21.76 26.87
N PRO A 169 9.41 20.73 26.00
CA PRO A 169 8.42 19.67 26.10
C PRO A 169 8.39 19.12 27.53
N ARG A 170 7.19 19.02 28.13
CA ARG A 170 7.08 18.45 29.47
C ARG A 170 7.51 16.97 29.42
N PRO A 171 8.36 16.50 30.35
CA PRO A 171 8.66 15.08 30.46
C PRO A 171 7.37 14.25 30.50
N GLY A 172 7.31 13.17 29.71
CA GLY A 172 6.10 12.35 29.56
C GLY A 172 5.13 12.81 28.45
N SER A 173 5.47 13.85 27.69
CA SER A 173 4.71 14.21 26.48
C SER A 173 5.02 13.20 25.36
N ALA A 174 4.00 12.49 24.90
CA ALA A 174 4.11 11.63 23.72
C ALA A 174 3.62 12.34 22.45
N LYS A 175 4.36 12.13 21.36
CA LYS A 175 3.94 12.55 20.03
C LYS A 175 3.51 11.30 19.27
N GLY A 176 2.29 11.36 18.72
CA GLY A 176 1.81 10.37 17.77
C GLY A 176 1.59 10.99 16.40
N GLY A 177 1.54 10.15 15.39
CA GLY A 177 1.34 10.56 14.00
C GLY A 177 0.97 9.39 13.11
N TYR A 178 0.65 9.74 11.87
CA TYR A 178 0.36 8.79 10.80
C TYR A 178 1.44 8.88 9.73
N MET A 179 1.68 7.78 9.02
CA MET A 179 2.49 7.76 7.81
C MET A 179 1.95 6.70 6.86
N ASN A 180 2.02 6.97 5.55
CA ASN A 180 1.58 6.03 4.51
C ASN A 180 2.71 5.71 3.52
N PRO A 181 3.89 5.19 3.94
CA PRO A 181 4.97 4.87 3.02
C PRO A 181 4.55 3.86 1.96
N ASN A 182 5.06 4.03 0.74
CA ASN A 182 4.97 3.02 -0.31
C ASN A 182 6.12 2.01 -0.18
N LEU A 183 5.83 0.75 0.14
CA LEU A 183 6.85 -0.29 0.38
C LEU A 183 7.88 -0.39 -0.76
N ALA A 184 7.43 -0.26 -2.00
CA ALA A 184 8.27 -0.37 -3.20
C ALA A 184 9.29 0.76 -3.37
N ASN A 185 9.13 1.89 -2.66
CA ASN A 185 10.10 2.99 -2.68
C ASN A 185 11.28 2.76 -1.75
N PHE A 186 11.08 1.98 -0.69
CA PHE A 186 12.08 1.80 0.36
C PHE A 186 12.79 0.46 0.28
N LEU A 187 12.16 -0.55 -0.35
CA LEU A 187 12.73 -1.88 -0.47
C LEU A 187 13.01 -2.23 -1.93
N ASN A 188 14.22 -2.73 -2.19
CA ASN A 188 14.62 -3.32 -3.46
C ASN A 188 14.06 -4.74 -3.64
N ILE A 189 12.72 -4.89 -3.52
CA ILE A 189 12.05 -6.17 -3.73
C ILE A 189 11.95 -6.50 -5.24
N PRO A 190 12.12 -7.77 -5.64
CA PRO A 190 11.99 -8.16 -7.05
C PRO A 190 10.60 -7.90 -7.62
N GLN A 191 10.53 -7.52 -8.90
CA GLN A 191 9.27 -7.35 -9.64
C GLN A 191 8.71 -8.70 -10.12
N GLU A 192 8.50 -9.64 -9.21
CA GLU A 192 7.92 -10.96 -9.44
C GLU A 192 6.81 -11.25 -8.42
N SER A 193 5.94 -12.22 -8.72
CA SER A 193 4.90 -12.62 -7.77
C SER A 193 5.52 -13.31 -6.55
N ALA A 194 5.19 -12.84 -5.36
CA ALA A 194 5.69 -13.38 -4.09
C ALA A 194 4.79 -12.96 -2.93
N THR A 195 4.93 -13.63 -1.79
CA THR A 195 4.23 -13.29 -0.55
C THR A 195 5.23 -12.85 0.50
N TYR A 196 5.02 -11.67 1.06
CA TYR A 196 5.93 -11.07 2.02
C TYR A 196 5.27 -10.92 3.39
N GLU A 197 5.99 -11.32 4.45
CA GLU A 197 5.71 -10.87 5.81
C GLU A 197 6.46 -9.56 6.05
N VAL A 198 5.71 -8.50 6.37
CA VAL A 198 6.23 -7.13 6.48
C VAL A 198 5.99 -6.61 7.90
N PHE A 199 6.98 -5.92 8.45
CA PHE A 199 6.86 -5.15 9.70
C PHE A 199 7.75 -3.92 9.67
N MET A 200 7.44 -2.97 10.55
CA MET A 200 8.23 -1.75 10.77
C MET A 200 8.84 -1.76 12.15
N SER A 201 10.01 -1.13 12.28
CA SER A 201 10.68 -0.95 13.56
C SER A 201 11.22 0.46 13.75
N TYR A 202 11.25 0.91 15.00
CA TYR A 202 11.78 2.21 15.41
C TYR A 202 12.18 2.13 16.89
N ARG A 203 13.44 2.44 17.22
CA ARG A 203 13.93 2.48 18.62
C ARG A 203 13.64 1.21 19.42
N GLY A 204 13.84 0.05 18.81
CA GLY A 204 13.56 -1.26 19.41
C GLY A 204 12.07 -1.63 19.50
N PHE A 205 11.14 -0.72 19.21
CA PHE A 205 9.74 -1.07 19.01
C PHE A 205 9.56 -1.73 17.65
N ASN A 206 8.73 -2.77 17.60
CA ASN A 206 8.32 -3.45 16.37
C ASN A 206 6.81 -3.37 16.21
N SER A 207 6.35 -3.24 14.98
CA SER A 207 4.92 -3.23 14.68
C SER A 207 4.37 -4.64 14.72
N ASN A 208 3.05 -4.77 14.62
CA ASN A 208 2.47 -6.01 14.14
C ASN A 208 3.03 -6.38 12.76
N LYS A 209 3.00 -7.67 12.44
CA LYS A 209 3.35 -8.21 11.13
C LYS A 209 2.12 -8.24 10.24
N VAL A 210 2.28 -7.87 8.98
CA VAL A 210 1.24 -7.97 7.94
C VAL A 210 1.75 -8.85 6.81
N VAL A 211 0.83 -9.52 6.11
CA VAL A 211 1.18 -10.38 4.97
C VAL A 211 0.61 -9.77 3.70
N ILE A 212 1.47 -9.58 2.70
CA ILE A 212 1.15 -8.94 1.43
C ILE A 212 1.50 -9.91 0.30
N GLU A 213 0.55 -10.19 -0.57
CA GLU A 213 0.76 -10.97 -1.79
C GLU A 213 0.90 -10.03 -3.00
N LEU A 214 2.05 -10.10 -3.68
CA LEU A 214 2.27 -9.40 -4.94
C LEU A 214 1.88 -10.31 -6.10
N ILE A 215 1.01 -9.82 -6.98
CA ILE A 215 0.47 -10.56 -8.12
C ILE A 215 0.84 -9.81 -9.40
N LYS A 216 1.74 -10.41 -10.19
CA LYS A 216 2.13 -9.92 -11.51
C LYS A 216 1.00 -10.10 -12.51
N GLN A 217 0.60 -9.01 -13.19
CA GLN A 217 -0.37 -9.00 -14.29
C GLN A 217 0.28 -9.19 -15.66
#